data_AF-A0A8J7Z3Y4-F1
#
_entry.id   AF-A0A8J7Z3Y4-F1
#
_cell.length_a   1.000
_cell.length_b   1.000
_cell.length_c   1.000
_cell.angle_alpha   90.00
_cell.angle_beta   90.00
_cell.angle_gamma   90.00
#
_symmetry.space_group_name_H-M   'P 1'
#
loop_
_entity.id
_entity.type
_entity.pdbx_description
1 polymer ?
#
loop_
_entity_poly.entity_id
_entity_poly.type
_entity_poly.pdbx_seq_one_letter_code
_entity_poly.pdbx_strand_id
1 'polypeptide(L)'
;MSNNQAISPQAALERLVTADSISPDWFAPNFLAQVSPLQVQSILTSLATELGTYQRVEPSGSDYQVIYEKGSIPAKIMLNAKGQIAGLLFQSARVSLKSLEDAIAQFKQLPGKVSVLIQENNGNKNTKKIGLNETSPLAVGSAFKLAVLAALKAQIQAGQHRWEDIIAISETQKSLPSGFLHQWAEGSLLTVQSLAALMISQSDNTATDHLIHFVGREAIEQLTPRNRPFLTTREAFTLKAQPNLDVLQQYRAANLANRRALLDKVAQLPLPGVEEFTSDPTAIDIEWFFTPDELCSLMNTVKDLPLMSINPGISDSKGWERVIFKGGSEPGVLNLTTGLQAKDGTQYCVVATWNHDQILDDKRFVSLYESMIDLLK
;
A
#
# COMPACT_ATOMS: atom_id res chain seq x y z
N MET A 1 37.05 25.51 -32.31
CA MET A 1 36.56 24.32 -31.58
C MET A 1 35.71 24.82 -30.42
N SER A 2 34.40 24.96 -30.59
CA SER A 2 33.51 25.35 -29.49
C SER A 2 33.22 24.12 -28.64
N ASN A 3 33.69 24.12 -27.40
CA ASN A 3 33.27 23.17 -26.37
C ASN A 3 31.77 23.29 -26.15
N ASN A 4 30.97 22.54 -26.89
CA ASN A 4 29.55 22.40 -26.65
C ASN A 4 29.39 21.33 -25.56
N GLN A 5 29.66 21.70 -24.31
CA GLN A 5 29.37 20.80 -23.18
C GLN A 5 27.86 20.59 -23.15
N ALA A 6 27.42 19.37 -23.46
CA ALA A 6 26.04 18.98 -23.33
C ALA A 6 25.56 19.24 -21.89
N ILE A 7 24.40 19.87 -21.74
CA ILE A 7 23.80 20.15 -20.43
C ILE A 7 23.71 18.86 -19.61
N SER A 8 24.09 18.90 -18.34
CA SER A 8 23.93 17.75 -17.45
C SER A 8 22.45 17.51 -17.13
N PRO A 9 22.03 16.29 -16.78
CA PRO A 9 20.63 16.06 -16.41
C PRO A 9 20.19 16.87 -15.18
N GLN A 10 21.10 17.09 -14.20
CA GLN A 10 20.85 18.01 -13.08
C GLN A 10 20.59 19.43 -13.57
N ALA A 11 21.47 20.00 -14.40
CA ALA A 11 21.29 21.35 -14.91
C ALA A 11 20.03 21.49 -15.78
N ALA A 12 19.64 20.42 -16.48
CA ALA A 12 18.39 20.40 -17.23
C ALA A 12 17.15 20.43 -16.31
N LEU A 13 17.16 19.71 -15.18
CA LEU A 13 16.12 19.79 -14.16
C LEU A 13 16.08 21.17 -13.50
N GLU A 14 17.23 21.71 -13.09
CA GLU A 14 17.34 23.05 -12.50
C GLU A 14 16.78 24.11 -13.46
N ARG A 15 17.10 24.02 -14.76
CA ARG A 15 16.53 24.88 -15.79
C ARG A 15 15.01 24.73 -15.89
N LEU A 16 14.48 23.51 -15.87
CA LEU A 16 13.04 23.29 -15.95
C LEU A 16 12.30 23.94 -14.78
N VAL A 17 12.76 23.73 -13.55
CA VAL A 17 12.04 24.13 -12.33
C VAL A 17 12.17 25.63 -12.02
N THR A 18 13.17 26.31 -12.59
CA THR A 18 13.42 27.74 -12.36
C THR A 18 13.01 28.64 -13.53
N ALA A 19 12.68 28.09 -14.69
CA ALA A 19 12.33 28.88 -15.85
C ALA A 19 10.91 29.46 -15.77
N ASP A 20 10.78 30.73 -16.18
CA ASP A 20 9.48 31.41 -16.31
C ASP A 20 8.60 30.81 -17.42
N SER A 21 9.23 30.20 -18.44
CA SER A 21 8.54 29.54 -19.54
C SER A 21 9.31 28.32 -20.03
N ILE A 22 8.56 27.26 -20.36
CA ILE A 22 9.13 26.03 -20.90
C ILE A 22 9.27 26.11 -22.42
N SER A 23 10.52 26.08 -22.92
CA SER A 23 10.79 26.07 -24.36
C SER A 23 10.67 24.65 -24.96
N PRO A 24 9.98 24.48 -26.12
CA PRO A 24 9.94 23.21 -26.83
C PRO A 24 11.32 22.66 -27.21
N ASP A 25 12.31 23.52 -27.46
CA ASP A 25 13.65 23.12 -27.91
C ASP A 25 14.43 22.31 -26.85
N TRP A 26 13.99 22.37 -25.60
CA TRP A 26 14.57 21.62 -24.50
C TRP A 26 14.21 20.14 -24.54
N PHE A 27 13.21 19.73 -25.32
CA PHE A 27 12.69 18.38 -25.35
C PHE A 27 13.00 17.69 -26.67
N ALA A 28 13.23 16.37 -26.60
CA ALA A 28 13.40 15.56 -27.78
C ALA A 28 12.03 15.36 -28.48
N PRO A 29 12.00 15.20 -29.82
CA PRO A 29 10.73 15.04 -30.56
C PRO A 29 9.84 13.89 -30.06
N ASN A 30 10.44 12.78 -29.61
CA ASN A 30 9.72 11.63 -29.08
C ASN A 30 9.04 11.90 -27.73
N PHE A 31 9.59 12.82 -26.93
CA PHE A 31 8.94 13.30 -25.71
C PHE A 31 7.74 14.19 -26.06
N LEU A 32 7.95 15.16 -26.97
CA LEU A 32 6.91 16.11 -27.40
C LEU A 32 5.72 15.44 -28.11
N ALA A 33 5.92 14.24 -28.66
CA ALA A 33 4.83 13.44 -29.22
C ALA A 33 3.79 12.98 -28.17
N GLN A 34 4.14 13.00 -26.88
CA GLN A 34 3.31 12.50 -25.79
C GLN A 34 2.97 13.59 -24.77
N VAL A 35 3.91 14.52 -24.54
CA VAL A 35 3.79 15.54 -23.49
C VAL A 35 4.14 16.90 -24.07
N SER A 36 3.20 17.84 -23.96
CA SER A 36 3.38 19.22 -24.40
C SER A 36 4.18 20.06 -23.37
N PRO A 37 4.90 21.10 -23.81
CA PRO A 37 5.57 22.04 -22.92
C PRO A 37 4.63 22.69 -21.89
N LEU A 38 3.37 22.95 -22.30
CA LEU A 38 2.35 23.51 -21.41
C LEU A 38 1.95 22.55 -20.29
N GLN A 39 1.88 21.24 -20.56
CA GLN A 39 1.64 20.24 -19.53
C GLN A 39 2.79 20.20 -18.52
N VAL A 40 4.05 20.26 -18.99
CA VAL A 40 5.21 20.34 -18.11
C VAL A 40 5.17 21.60 -17.24
N GLN A 41 4.88 22.77 -17.84
CA GLN A 41 4.71 24.02 -17.11
C GLN A 41 3.62 23.91 -16.03
N SER A 42 2.46 23.34 -16.38
CA SER A 42 1.34 23.18 -15.43
C SER A 42 1.72 22.29 -14.24
N ILE A 43 2.47 21.20 -14.48
CA ILE A 43 2.96 20.33 -13.41
C ILE A 43 3.89 21.12 -12.49
N LEU A 44 4.88 21.82 -13.05
CA LEU A 44 5.85 22.60 -12.26
C LEU A 44 5.20 23.72 -11.46
N THR A 45 4.21 24.42 -12.03
CA THR A 45 3.42 25.44 -11.34
C THR A 45 2.60 24.84 -10.20
N SER A 46 1.98 23.67 -10.40
CA SER A 46 1.29 22.95 -9.33
C SER A 46 2.25 22.57 -8.19
N LEU A 47 3.42 22.04 -8.53
CA LEU A 47 4.45 21.66 -7.56
C LEU A 47 4.97 22.84 -6.74
N ALA A 48 5.25 23.97 -7.39
CA ALA A 48 5.68 25.20 -6.69
C ALA A 48 4.56 25.77 -5.79
N THR A 49 3.30 25.67 -6.20
CA THR A 49 2.16 26.09 -5.38
C THR A 49 2.02 25.23 -4.13
N GLU A 50 2.19 23.91 -4.28
CA GLU A 50 2.06 22.94 -3.19
C GLU A 50 3.26 23.00 -2.22
N LEU A 51 4.48 22.96 -2.75
CA LEU A 51 5.70 22.79 -1.95
C LEU A 51 6.44 24.09 -1.64
N GLY A 52 6.01 25.21 -2.21
CA GLY A 52 6.60 26.52 -1.98
C GLY A 52 7.81 26.79 -2.86
N THR A 53 8.75 27.59 -2.34
CA THR A 53 9.87 28.11 -3.13
C THR A 53 10.87 26.99 -3.46
N TYR A 54 11.30 26.89 -4.72
CA TYR A 54 12.39 26.00 -5.13
C TYR A 54 13.69 26.35 -4.39
N GLN A 55 14.44 25.33 -3.97
CA GLN A 55 15.71 25.50 -3.28
C GLN A 55 16.89 24.99 -4.10
N ARG A 56 16.88 23.71 -4.51
CA ARG A 56 17.97 23.07 -5.25
C ARG A 56 17.53 21.76 -5.92
N VAL A 57 18.33 21.24 -6.84
CA VAL A 57 18.27 19.84 -7.28
C VAL A 57 19.51 19.13 -6.74
N GLU A 58 19.33 17.92 -6.19
CA GLU A 58 20.44 17.10 -5.70
C GLU A 58 20.40 15.67 -6.29
N PRO A 59 21.56 15.06 -6.59
CA PRO A 59 21.62 13.67 -7.05
C PRO A 59 21.09 12.69 -5.98
N SER A 60 20.37 11.65 -6.42
CA SER A 60 19.87 10.56 -5.58
C SER A 60 20.06 9.21 -6.29
N GLY A 61 21.25 8.62 -6.12
CA GLY A 61 21.67 7.45 -6.87
C GLY A 61 21.79 7.75 -8.36
N SER A 62 21.05 7.03 -9.20
CA SER A 62 20.92 7.30 -10.66
C SER A 62 19.90 8.38 -11.01
N ASP A 63 19.12 8.83 -10.02
CA ASP A 63 17.99 9.74 -10.18
C ASP A 63 18.29 11.07 -9.45
N TYR A 64 17.27 11.91 -9.25
CA TYR A 64 17.40 13.22 -8.62
C TYR A 64 16.30 13.49 -7.60
N GLN A 65 16.54 14.44 -6.70
CA GLN A 65 15.54 15.03 -5.82
C GLN A 65 15.47 16.53 -6.11
N VAL A 66 14.28 17.05 -6.39
CA VAL A 66 14.01 18.49 -6.49
C VAL A 66 13.52 18.97 -5.14
N ILE A 67 14.29 19.84 -4.50
CA ILE A 67 14.04 20.32 -3.14
C ILE A 67 13.31 21.66 -3.18
N TYR A 68 12.23 21.74 -2.44
CA TYR A 68 11.41 22.93 -2.20
C TYR A 68 11.37 23.25 -0.70
N GLU A 69 10.81 24.40 -0.34
CA GLU A 69 10.70 24.85 1.06
C GLU A 69 9.95 23.87 1.98
N LYS A 70 8.86 23.26 1.49
CA LYS A 70 7.99 22.41 2.30
C LYS A 70 8.18 20.91 2.04
N GLY A 71 9.05 20.54 1.11
CA GLY A 71 9.19 19.14 0.70
C GLY A 71 10.11 18.93 -0.49
N SER A 72 10.10 17.72 -1.04
CA SER A 72 10.87 17.36 -2.22
C SER A 72 10.07 16.52 -3.21
N ILE A 73 10.50 16.53 -4.48
CA ILE A 73 9.98 15.68 -5.54
C ILE A 73 11.10 14.78 -6.05
N PRO A 74 11.00 13.44 -5.91
CA PRO A 74 11.88 12.54 -6.62
C PRO A 74 11.65 12.66 -8.14
N ALA A 75 12.74 12.78 -8.90
CA ALA A 75 12.69 13.03 -10.33
C ALA A 75 13.64 12.10 -11.10
N LYS A 76 13.16 11.58 -12.23
CA LYS A 76 13.98 10.89 -13.24
C LYS A 76 14.02 11.73 -14.50
N ILE A 77 15.21 11.88 -15.06
CA ILE A 77 15.42 12.62 -16.30
C ILE A 77 16.40 11.85 -17.20
N MET A 78 16.08 11.79 -18.48
CA MET A 78 16.94 11.21 -19.51
C MET A 78 17.15 12.23 -20.62
N LEU A 79 18.42 12.47 -20.97
CA LEU A 79 18.79 13.35 -22.06
C LEU A 79 19.23 12.53 -23.29
N ASN A 80 18.91 13.00 -24.48
CA ASN A 80 19.49 12.47 -25.72
C ASN A 80 20.91 13.02 -25.96
N ALA A 81 21.58 12.58 -27.02
CA ALA A 81 22.94 13.03 -27.37
C ALA A 81 23.05 14.55 -27.66
N LYS A 82 21.93 15.25 -27.88
CA LYS A 82 21.88 16.71 -28.08
C LYS A 82 21.61 17.47 -26.76
N GLY A 83 21.51 16.77 -25.63
CA GLY A 83 21.16 17.37 -24.34
C GLY A 83 19.68 17.73 -24.19
N GLN A 84 18.81 17.20 -25.05
CA GLN A 84 17.36 17.43 -24.96
C GLN A 84 16.70 16.34 -24.12
N ILE A 85 15.65 16.72 -23.39
CA ILE A 85 14.88 15.83 -22.50
C ILE A 85 14.11 14.83 -23.34
N ALA A 86 14.55 13.57 -23.29
CA ALA A 86 13.92 12.43 -23.94
C ALA A 86 13.00 11.64 -23.01
N GLY A 87 13.16 11.82 -21.69
CA GLY A 87 12.29 11.27 -20.66
C GLY A 87 12.34 12.15 -19.41
N LEU A 88 11.18 12.33 -18.77
CA LEU A 88 11.02 13.07 -17.53
C LEU A 88 9.90 12.44 -16.72
N LEU A 89 10.16 12.16 -15.45
CA LEU A 89 9.17 11.66 -14.50
C LEU A 89 9.37 12.36 -13.17
N PHE A 90 8.36 13.10 -12.72
CA PHE A 90 8.23 13.53 -11.34
C PHE A 90 7.38 12.51 -10.58
N GLN A 91 7.88 12.02 -9.45
CA GLN A 91 7.15 11.12 -8.57
C GLN A 91 6.32 11.93 -7.55
N SER A 92 5.60 11.24 -6.66
CA SER A 92 4.79 11.88 -5.62
C SER A 92 5.64 12.75 -4.69
N ALA A 93 5.05 13.85 -4.25
CA ALA A 93 5.71 14.77 -3.33
C ALA A 93 5.99 14.14 -1.97
N ARG A 94 7.16 14.48 -1.42
CA ARG A 94 7.63 14.09 -0.09
C ARG A 94 7.57 15.31 0.82
N VAL A 95 6.90 15.19 1.96
CA VAL A 95 6.98 16.19 3.01
C VAL A 95 8.35 16.16 3.67
N SER A 96 8.91 17.34 3.97
CA SER A 96 10.18 17.43 4.69
C SER A 96 9.95 17.18 6.18
N LEU A 97 10.47 16.08 6.73
CA LEU A 97 10.44 15.76 8.16
C LEU A 97 11.85 15.85 8.73
N LYS A 98 12.03 16.47 9.91
CA LYS A 98 13.35 16.60 10.55
C LYS A 98 13.64 15.49 11.54
N SER A 99 12.60 14.87 12.09
CA SER A 99 12.70 13.75 13.04
C SER A 99 11.46 12.86 13.01
N LEU A 100 11.53 11.71 13.69
CA LEU A 100 10.39 10.82 13.86
C LEU A 100 9.28 11.48 14.72
N GLU A 101 9.66 12.33 15.69
CA GLU A 101 8.71 13.10 16.49
C GLU A 101 7.92 14.10 15.64
N ASP A 102 8.58 14.76 14.68
CA ASP A 102 7.91 15.62 13.71
C ASP A 102 6.91 14.82 12.85
N ALA A 103 7.29 13.60 12.44
CA ALA A 103 6.39 12.70 11.72
C ALA A 103 5.12 12.41 12.53
N ILE A 104 5.27 12.03 13.80
CA ILE A 104 4.13 11.76 14.68
C ILE A 104 3.29 13.01 14.91
N ALA A 105 3.91 14.18 15.06
CA ALA A 105 3.18 15.44 15.20
C ALA A 105 2.31 15.73 13.96
N GLN A 106 2.80 15.43 12.75
CA GLN A 106 2.05 15.58 11.51
C GLN A 106 0.94 14.53 11.36
N PHE A 107 1.19 13.25 11.70
CA PHE A 107 0.15 12.22 11.71
C PHE A 107 -1.00 12.55 12.67
N LYS A 108 -0.73 13.19 13.82
CA LYS A 108 -1.75 13.66 14.77
C LYS A 108 -2.66 14.76 14.21
N GLN A 109 -2.23 15.48 13.17
CA GLN A 109 -3.01 16.55 12.55
C GLN A 109 -3.99 16.03 11.50
N LEU A 110 -3.88 14.76 11.09
CA LEU A 110 -4.85 14.16 10.19
C LEU A 110 -6.19 14.00 10.94
N PRO A 111 -7.32 14.29 10.28
CA PRO A 111 -8.63 14.12 10.91
C PRO A 111 -8.96 12.63 11.12
N GLY A 112 -9.97 12.31 11.91
CA GLY A 112 -10.34 10.91 12.18
C GLY A 112 -9.38 10.21 13.16
N LYS A 113 -9.15 8.91 12.97
CA LYS A 113 -8.34 8.07 13.85
C LYS A 113 -7.07 7.62 13.12
N VAL A 114 -5.92 7.86 13.75
CA VAL A 114 -4.62 7.44 13.22
C VAL A 114 -3.89 6.61 14.25
N SER A 115 -3.25 5.52 13.80
CA SER A 115 -2.26 4.78 14.58
C SER A 115 -0.96 4.62 13.79
N VAL A 116 0.17 4.71 14.47
CA VAL A 116 1.51 4.60 13.88
C VAL A 116 2.40 3.80 14.82
N LEU A 117 3.27 2.97 14.27
CA LEU A 117 4.28 2.25 15.02
C LEU A 117 5.53 2.03 14.18
N ILE A 118 6.68 2.28 14.78
CA ILE A 118 7.96 1.76 14.29
C ILE A 118 8.52 0.84 15.37
N GLN A 119 8.66 -0.44 15.03
CA GLN A 119 9.42 -1.40 15.80
C GLN A 119 10.78 -1.62 15.12
N GLU A 120 11.82 -1.70 15.93
CA GLU A 120 13.20 -2.02 15.55
C GLU A 120 13.57 -3.37 16.16
N ASN A 121 14.23 -4.22 15.39
CA ASN A 121 14.73 -5.51 15.83
C ASN A 121 16.21 -5.65 15.49
N ASN A 122 17.02 -5.77 16.55
CA ASN A 122 18.47 -5.95 16.48
C ASN A 122 18.86 -7.39 16.86
N GLY A 123 18.25 -8.38 16.20
CA GLY A 123 18.51 -9.81 16.35
C GLY A 123 17.80 -10.48 17.53
N ASN A 124 17.90 -9.92 18.73
CA ASN A 124 17.43 -10.58 19.96
C ASN A 124 16.29 -9.86 20.70
N LYS A 125 15.87 -8.69 20.22
CA LYS A 125 14.84 -7.89 20.91
C LYS A 125 14.10 -6.98 19.94
N ASN A 126 12.77 -7.07 19.95
CA ASN A 126 11.92 -6.04 19.35
C ASN A 126 11.79 -4.87 20.34
N THR A 127 12.12 -3.67 19.89
CA THR A 127 11.98 -2.42 20.66
C THR A 127 11.11 -1.44 19.90
N LYS A 128 10.18 -0.78 20.61
CA LYS A 128 9.44 0.36 20.05
C LYS A 128 10.42 1.53 19.85
N LYS A 129 10.57 1.98 18.61
CA LYS A 129 11.34 3.18 18.27
C LYS A 129 10.47 4.43 18.45
N ILE A 130 9.25 4.40 17.90
CA ILE A 130 8.23 5.44 18.10
C ILE A 130 6.83 4.88 17.88
N GLY A 131 5.78 5.55 18.39
CA GLY A 131 4.41 5.16 18.12
C GLY A 131 3.37 6.24 18.45
N LEU A 132 2.17 6.04 17.91
CA LEU A 132 0.95 6.81 18.12
C LEU A 132 -0.21 5.82 18.18
N ASN A 133 -0.97 5.78 19.28
CA ASN A 133 -2.14 4.91 19.44
C ASN A 133 -1.86 3.43 19.08
N GLU A 134 -0.68 2.92 19.41
CA GLU A 134 -0.16 1.63 18.95
C GLU A 134 -0.96 0.40 19.40
N THR A 135 -1.78 0.54 20.44
CA THR A 135 -2.67 -0.52 20.94
C THR A 135 -4.12 -0.36 20.49
N SER A 136 -4.43 0.69 19.72
CA SER A 136 -5.78 0.93 19.22
C SER A 136 -6.01 0.14 17.93
N PRO A 137 -6.98 -0.80 17.90
CA PRO A 137 -7.30 -1.51 16.68
C PRO A 137 -8.07 -0.59 15.74
N LEU A 138 -7.62 -0.53 14.49
CA LEU A 138 -8.25 0.23 13.40
C LEU A 138 -8.57 -0.72 12.24
N ALA A 139 -9.50 -0.33 11.37
CA ALA A 139 -9.75 -1.02 10.12
C ALA A 139 -8.50 -0.91 9.23
N VAL A 140 -8.09 -2.02 8.63
CA VAL A 140 -6.81 -2.09 7.90
C VAL A 140 -6.94 -2.46 6.43
N GLY A 141 -8.18 -2.64 5.94
CA GLY A 141 -8.43 -3.16 4.60
C GLY A 141 -7.61 -4.44 4.36
N SER A 142 -7.07 -4.58 3.15
CA SER A 142 -6.32 -5.77 2.72
C SER A 142 -5.03 -6.12 3.49
N ALA A 143 -4.61 -5.38 4.52
CA ALA A 143 -3.48 -5.79 5.36
C ALA A 143 -3.80 -7.06 6.19
N PHE A 144 -5.09 -7.39 6.40
CA PHE A 144 -5.52 -8.63 7.05
C PHE A 144 -4.97 -9.89 6.37
N LYS A 145 -4.64 -9.81 5.07
CA LYS A 145 -4.10 -10.93 4.26
C LYS A 145 -2.79 -11.48 4.83
N LEU A 146 -2.09 -10.69 5.64
CA LEU A 146 -0.95 -11.18 6.44
C LEU A 146 -1.36 -12.29 7.42
N ALA A 147 -2.56 -12.22 8.02
CA ALA A 147 -3.09 -13.26 8.90
C ALA A 147 -3.44 -14.54 8.14
N VAL A 148 -4.05 -14.40 6.94
CA VAL A 148 -4.33 -15.54 6.05
C VAL A 148 -3.01 -16.24 5.66
N LEU A 149 -1.99 -15.47 5.29
CA LEU A 149 -0.67 -16.00 4.96
C LEU A 149 0.02 -16.66 6.17
N ALA A 150 -0.09 -16.07 7.36
CA ALA A 150 0.49 -16.64 8.58
C ALA A 150 -0.15 -18.00 8.93
N ALA A 151 -1.48 -18.10 8.83
CA ALA A 151 -2.20 -19.36 9.04
C ALA A 151 -1.81 -20.41 7.98
N LEU A 152 -1.76 -20.03 6.70
CA LEU A 152 -1.29 -20.91 5.62
C LEU A 152 0.13 -21.41 5.87
N LYS A 153 1.05 -20.51 6.20
CA LYS A 153 2.45 -20.84 6.50
C LYS A 153 2.53 -21.86 7.64
N ALA A 154 1.77 -21.65 8.73
CA ALA A 154 1.75 -22.56 9.87
C ALA A 154 1.25 -23.97 9.47
N GLN A 155 0.21 -24.07 8.66
CA GLN A 155 -0.32 -25.36 8.18
C GLN A 155 0.67 -26.08 7.25
N ILE A 156 1.36 -25.34 6.37
CA ILE A 156 2.41 -25.90 5.51
C ILE A 156 3.58 -26.42 6.35
N GLN A 157 4.03 -25.65 7.35
CA GLN A 157 5.09 -26.08 8.26
C GLN A 157 4.70 -27.31 9.09
N ALA A 158 3.41 -27.44 9.41
CA ALA A 158 2.86 -28.62 10.08
C ALA A 158 2.62 -29.82 9.15
N GLY A 159 2.91 -29.69 7.84
CA GLY A 159 2.71 -30.75 6.85
C GLY A 159 1.24 -31.05 6.51
N GLN A 160 0.31 -30.14 6.85
CA GLN A 160 -1.12 -30.30 6.54
C GLN A 160 -1.43 -30.00 5.07
N HIS A 161 -0.68 -29.05 4.50
CA HIS A 161 -0.76 -28.64 3.09
C HIS A 161 0.65 -28.45 2.53
N ARG A 162 0.73 -28.32 1.21
CA ARG A 162 1.97 -28.03 0.48
C ARG A 162 1.79 -26.84 -0.46
N TRP A 163 2.89 -26.18 -0.79
CA TRP A 163 2.89 -25.04 -1.70
C TRP A 163 2.44 -25.40 -3.12
N GLU A 164 2.68 -26.65 -3.53
CA GLU A 164 2.30 -27.22 -4.82
C GLU A 164 0.86 -27.78 -4.89
N ASP A 165 0.13 -27.79 -3.76
CA ASP A 165 -1.27 -28.20 -3.79
C ASP A 165 -2.07 -27.29 -4.75
N ILE A 166 -3.01 -27.88 -5.48
CA ILE A 166 -3.77 -27.21 -6.54
C ILE A 166 -5.16 -26.83 -6.04
N ILE A 167 -5.53 -25.58 -6.27
CA ILE A 167 -6.87 -25.04 -6.03
C ILE A 167 -7.46 -24.60 -7.37
N ALA A 168 -8.67 -25.05 -7.64
CA ALA A 168 -9.45 -24.60 -8.79
C ALA A 168 -10.21 -23.32 -8.43
N ILE A 169 -10.21 -22.34 -9.35
CA ILE A 169 -11.03 -21.13 -9.20
C ILE A 169 -12.52 -21.50 -9.27
N SER A 170 -13.30 -21.01 -8.30
CA SER A 170 -14.74 -21.18 -8.18
C SER A 170 -15.47 -19.84 -8.33
N GLU A 171 -16.50 -19.76 -9.18
CA GLU A 171 -17.37 -18.59 -9.38
C GLU A 171 -17.99 -18.13 -8.06
N THR A 172 -18.34 -19.07 -7.17
CA THR A 172 -18.98 -18.75 -5.88
C THR A 172 -18.01 -18.10 -4.89
N GLN A 173 -16.70 -18.24 -5.11
CA GLN A 173 -15.64 -17.65 -4.28
C GLN A 173 -14.97 -16.44 -4.93
N LYS A 174 -15.40 -16.04 -6.13
CA LYS A 174 -14.91 -14.81 -6.76
C LYS A 174 -15.39 -13.58 -5.99
N SER A 175 -14.51 -12.60 -5.95
CA SER A 175 -14.69 -11.33 -5.26
C SER A 175 -14.32 -10.17 -6.18
N LEU A 176 -14.58 -8.94 -5.72
CA LEU A 176 -14.26 -7.72 -6.47
C LEU A 176 -12.76 -7.43 -6.49
N PRO A 177 -12.24 -6.61 -7.42
CA PRO A 177 -10.89 -6.06 -7.36
C PRO A 177 -10.57 -5.46 -5.96
N SER A 178 -9.32 -5.34 -5.55
CA SER A 178 -8.07 -5.52 -6.28
C SER A 178 -7.74 -6.96 -6.70
N GLY A 179 -6.87 -7.09 -7.69
CA GLY A 179 -6.53 -8.35 -8.35
C GLY A 179 -7.24 -8.52 -9.68
N PHE A 180 -7.01 -9.67 -10.31
CA PHE A 180 -7.51 -10.00 -11.64
C PHE A 180 -8.04 -11.43 -11.76
N LEU A 181 -7.90 -12.29 -10.73
CA LEU A 181 -8.41 -13.67 -10.79
C LEU A 181 -9.95 -13.75 -10.85
N HIS A 182 -10.66 -12.68 -10.48
CA HIS A 182 -12.10 -12.58 -10.69
C HIS A 182 -12.51 -12.68 -12.17
N GLN A 183 -11.58 -12.42 -13.11
CA GLN A 183 -11.80 -12.50 -14.55
C GLN A 183 -11.48 -13.89 -15.13
N TRP A 184 -10.87 -14.78 -14.34
CA TRP A 184 -10.46 -16.10 -14.82
C TRP A 184 -11.67 -17.03 -14.89
N ALA A 185 -11.62 -18.05 -15.74
CA ALA A 185 -12.73 -19.00 -15.90
C ALA A 185 -12.85 -19.94 -14.67
N GLU A 186 -14.08 -20.36 -14.35
CA GLU A 186 -14.36 -21.49 -13.48
C GLU A 186 -13.44 -22.69 -13.79
N GLY A 187 -12.92 -23.33 -12.74
CA GLY A 187 -12.06 -24.50 -12.87
C GLY A 187 -10.59 -24.20 -13.22
N SER A 188 -10.20 -22.93 -13.40
CA SER A 188 -8.79 -22.57 -13.63
C SER A 188 -7.92 -23.04 -12.47
N LEU A 189 -6.84 -23.77 -12.76
CA LEU A 189 -6.00 -24.41 -11.75
C LEU A 189 -4.80 -23.56 -11.38
N LEU A 190 -4.64 -23.24 -10.10
CA LEU A 190 -3.47 -22.57 -9.56
C LEU A 190 -2.88 -23.32 -8.37
N THR A 191 -1.57 -23.21 -8.19
CA THR A 191 -0.93 -23.69 -6.96
C THR A 191 -1.26 -22.77 -5.79
N VAL A 192 -1.26 -23.31 -4.57
CA VAL A 192 -1.32 -22.54 -3.32
C VAL A 192 -0.26 -21.42 -3.31
N GLN A 193 0.96 -21.72 -3.79
CA GLN A 193 2.02 -20.73 -3.92
C GLN A 193 1.63 -19.54 -4.82
N SER A 194 1.00 -19.82 -5.96
CA SER A 194 0.58 -18.79 -6.90
C SER A 194 -0.55 -17.92 -6.32
N LEU A 195 -1.52 -18.53 -5.66
CA LEU A 195 -2.59 -17.80 -4.96
C LEU A 195 -2.02 -16.93 -3.83
N ALA A 196 -1.08 -17.44 -3.04
CA ALA A 196 -0.45 -16.69 -1.96
C ALA A 196 0.37 -15.51 -2.50
N ALA A 197 1.10 -15.72 -3.59
CA ALA A 197 1.84 -14.66 -4.27
C ALA A 197 0.91 -13.55 -4.78
N LEU A 198 -0.20 -13.90 -5.42
CA LEU A 198 -1.18 -12.92 -5.95
C LEU A 198 -1.96 -12.21 -4.83
N MET A 199 -2.34 -12.93 -3.78
CA MET A 199 -2.97 -12.38 -2.57
C MET A 199 -2.11 -11.29 -1.93
N ILE A 200 -0.79 -11.47 -1.88
CA ILE A 200 0.11 -10.49 -1.26
C ILE A 200 0.50 -9.40 -2.25
N SER A 201 1.04 -9.77 -3.41
CA SER A 201 1.67 -8.81 -4.33
C SER A 201 0.66 -7.93 -5.06
N GLN A 202 -0.48 -8.49 -5.47
CA GLN A 202 -1.55 -7.78 -6.18
C GLN A 202 -2.75 -7.49 -5.29
N SER A 203 -2.67 -7.87 -4.01
CA SER A 203 -3.80 -7.80 -3.10
C SER A 203 -5.03 -8.51 -3.68
N ASP A 204 -4.85 -9.61 -4.43
CA ASP A 204 -5.94 -10.23 -5.18
C ASP A 204 -7.01 -10.81 -4.23
N ASN A 205 -8.21 -10.23 -4.26
CA ASN A 205 -9.32 -10.60 -3.37
C ASN A 205 -9.89 -11.99 -3.69
N THR A 206 -9.92 -12.38 -4.97
CA THR A 206 -10.36 -13.73 -5.34
C THR A 206 -9.34 -14.76 -4.85
N ALA A 207 -8.05 -14.54 -5.04
CA ALA A 207 -7.01 -15.41 -4.47
C ALA A 207 -7.13 -15.51 -2.94
N THR A 208 -7.41 -14.38 -2.29
CA THR A 208 -7.57 -14.29 -0.84
C THR A 208 -8.73 -15.16 -0.37
N ASP A 209 -9.89 -15.03 -0.99
CA ASP A 209 -11.08 -15.76 -0.56
C ASP A 209 -10.90 -17.27 -0.76
N HIS A 210 -10.27 -17.70 -1.86
CA HIS A 210 -9.93 -19.10 -2.06
C HIS A 210 -8.97 -19.63 -0.97
N LEU A 211 -7.98 -18.83 -0.57
CA LEU A 211 -7.07 -19.20 0.51
C LEU A 211 -7.73 -19.21 1.89
N ILE A 212 -8.70 -18.32 2.16
CA ILE A 212 -9.48 -18.37 3.41
C ILE A 212 -10.26 -19.69 3.49
N HIS A 213 -10.89 -20.12 2.39
CA HIS A 213 -11.61 -21.39 2.35
C HIS A 213 -10.67 -22.60 2.47
N PHE A 214 -9.51 -22.55 1.79
CA PHE A 214 -8.53 -23.63 1.82
C PHE A 214 -7.91 -23.83 3.20
N VAL A 215 -7.49 -22.73 3.85
CA VAL A 215 -6.87 -22.74 5.19
C VAL A 215 -7.91 -22.99 6.29
N GLY A 216 -9.16 -22.55 6.06
CA GLY A 216 -10.24 -22.60 7.03
C GLY A 216 -10.27 -21.37 7.93
N ARG A 217 -11.48 -20.84 8.15
CA ARG A 217 -11.71 -19.61 8.91
C ARG A 217 -11.21 -19.73 10.35
N GLU A 218 -11.44 -20.88 10.98
CA GLU A 218 -11.07 -21.16 12.37
C GLU A 218 -9.57 -21.03 12.61
N ALA A 219 -8.74 -21.49 11.66
CA ALA A 219 -7.28 -21.40 11.78
C ALA A 219 -6.81 -19.93 11.77
N ILE A 220 -7.46 -19.08 10.98
CA ILE A 220 -7.16 -17.65 10.92
C ILE A 220 -7.68 -16.95 12.18
N GLU A 221 -8.89 -17.28 12.63
CA GLU A 221 -9.52 -16.71 13.84
C GLU A 221 -8.72 -16.97 15.13
N GLN A 222 -7.91 -18.04 15.18
CA GLN A 222 -6.97 -18.29 16.28
C GLN A 222 -5.88 -17.21 16.38
N LEU A 223 -5.44 -16.68 15.24
CA LEU A 223 -4.45 -15.60 15.15
C LEU A 223 -5.10 -14.22 15.32
N THR A 224 -6.40 -14.11 15.09
CA THR A 224 -7.12 -12.83 15.02
C THR A 224 -8.35 -12.81 15.93
N PRO A 225 -8.18 -12.77 17.26
CA PRO A 225 -9.30 -12.95 18.21
C PRO A 225 -10.41 -11.89 18.08
N ARG A 226 -10.13 -10.70 17.54
CA ARG A 226 -11.12 -9.64 17.27
C ARG A 226 -11.91 -9.83 15.98
N ASN A 227 -11.34 -10.54 15.01
CA ASN A 227 -11.94 -10.69 13.69
C ASN A 227 -12.73 -12.01 13.63
N ARG A 228 -13.86 -12.05 14.37
CA ARG A 228 -14.72 -13.23 14.50
C ARG A 228 -16.20 -12.88 14.24
N PRO A 229 -16.86 -13.49 13.24
CA PRO A 229 -16.27 -14.39 12.26
C PRO A 229 -15.25 -13.65 11.38
N PHE A 230 -14.19 -14.35 10.95
CA PHE A 230 -13.17 -13.74 10.07
C PHE A 230 -13.71 -13.64 8.65
N LEU A 231 -14.14 -12.46 8.21
CA LEU A 231 -14.79 -12.27 6.91
C LEU A 231 -13.87 -12.59 5.72
N THR A 232 -14.46 -13.16 4.67
CA THR A 232 -13.92 -13.12 3.31
C THR A 232 -14.15 -11.73 2.70
N THR A 233 -13.42 -11.39 1.64
CA THR A 233 -13.63 -10.12 0.93
C THR A 233 -15.00 -10.07 0.26
N ARG A 234 -15.45 -11.18 -0.35
CA ARG A 234 -16.79 -11.31 -0.92
C ARG A 234 -17.88 -11.03 0.12
N GLU A 235 -17.78 -11.63 1.30
CA GLU A 235 -18.75 -11.40 2.39
C GLU A 235 -18.75 -9.93 2.85
N ALA A 236 -17.57 -9.31 2.99
CA ALA A 236 -17.45 -7.91 3.37
C ALA A 236 -18.13 -6.99 2.33
N PHE A 237 -17.82 -7.12 1.05
CA PHE A 237 -18.47 -6.34 -0.01
C PHE A 237 -19.98 -6.58 -0.03
N THR A 238 -20.41 -7.83 0.01
CA THR A 238 -21.83 -8.19 -0.06
C THR A 238 -22.61 -7.62 1.13
N LEU A 239 -22.06 -7.68 2.35
CA LEU A 239 -22.70 -7.05 3.52
C LEU A 239 -22.83 -5.53 3.37
N LYS A 240 -21.85 -4.87 2.76
CA LYS A 240 -21.78 -3.40 2.67
C LYS A 240 -22.60 -2.82 1.52
N ALA A 241 -23.00 -3.65 0.56
CA ALA A 241 -23.74 -3.23 -0.63
C ALA A 241 -25.11 -2.60 -0.30
N GLN A 242 -25.51 -1.59 -1.09
CA GLN A 242 -26.76 -0.85 -0.87
C GLN A 242 -28.02 -1.75 -0.84
N PRO A 243 -28.15 -2.80 -1.68
CA PRO A 243 -29.31 -3.69 -1.60
C PRO A 243 -29.39 -4.51 -0.30
N ASN A 244 -28.30 -4.59 0.47
CA ASN A 244 -28.15 -5.52 1.60
C ASN A 244 -28.17 -4.82 2.97
N LEU A 245 -28.59 -3.56 3.06
CA LEU A 245 -28.58 -2.78 4.31
C LEU A 245 -29.39 -3.43 5.45
N ASP A 246 -30.48 -4.15 5.14
CA ASP A 246 -31.24 -4.90 6.15
C ASP A 246 -30.45 -6.10 6.69
N VAL A 247 -29.69 -6.78 5.83
CA VAL A 247 -28.80 -7.89 6.21
C VAL A 247 -27.63 -7.37 7.04
N LEU A 248 -27.08 -6.21 6.66
CA LEU A 248 -26.06 -5.50 7.42
C LEU A 248 -26.52 -5.14 8.83
N GLN A 249 -27.73 -4.58 8.97
CA GLN A 249 -28.34 -4.27 10.27
C GLN A 249 -28.48 -5.54 11.14
N GLN A 250 -28.96 -6.65 10.55
CA GLN A 250 -29.05 -7.93 11.23
C GLN A 250 -27.68 -8.45 11.68
N TYR A 251 -26.67 -8.36 10.80
CA TYR A 251 -25.30 -8.78 11.11
C TYR A 251 -24.69 -7.99 12.27
N ARG A 252 -24.91 -6.66 12.29
CA ARG A 252 -24.45 -5.78 13.39
C ARG A 252 -25.06 -6.17 14.73
N ALA A 253 -26.36 -6.45 14.76
CA ALA A 253 -27.09 -6.82 15.97
C ALA A 253 -26.87 -8.28 16.42
N ALA A 254 -26.34 -9.15 15.54
CA ALA A 254 -26.18 -10.56 15.81
C ALA A 254 -24.97 -10.88 16.71
N ASN A 255 -25.10 -11.92 17.54
CA ASN A 255 -23.98 -12.59 18.21
C ASN A 255 -23.16 -13.43 17.22
N LEU A 256 -22.02 -13.98 17.66
CA LEU A 256 -21.10 -14.74 16.78
C LEU A 256 -21.77 -15.93 16.07
N ALA A 257 -22.59 -16.72 16.77
CA ALA A 257 -23.27 -17.87 16.16
C ALA A 257 -24.25 -17.44 15.06
N ASN A 258 -25.03 -16.40 15.33
CA ASN A 258 -25.98 -15.84 14.38
C ASN A 258 -25.28 -15.14 13.21
N ARG A 259 -24.13 -14.48 13.44
CA ARG A 259 -23.30 -13.92 12.36
C ARG A 259 -22.83 -15.01 11.42
N ARG A 260 -22.31 -16.13 11.92
CA ARG A 260 -21.90 -17.28 11.10
C ARG A 260 -23.06 -17.81 10.26
N ALA A 261 -24.23 -18.02 10.86
CA ALA A 261 -25.42 -18.47 10.13
C ALA A 261 -25.94 -17.43 9.10
N LEU A 262 -25.75 -16.14 9.36
CA LEU A 262 -26.05 -15.09 8.38
C LEU A 262 -25.08 -15.12 7.20
N LEU A 263 -23.78 -15.39 7.43
CA LEU A 263 -22.80 -15.46 6.36
C LEU A 263 -23.10 -16.57 5.35
N ASP A 264 -23.67 -17.70 5.78
CA ASP A 264 -24.14 -18.75 4.86
C ASP A 264 -25.19 -18.23 3.87
N LYS A 265 -26.03 -17.29 4.31
CA LYS A 265 -27.02 -16.61 3.45
C LYS A 265 -26.37 -15.54 2.58
N VAL A 266 -25.44 -14.75 3.14
CA VAL A 266 -24.69 -13.72 2.42
C VAL A 266 -23.92 -14.33 1.25
N ALA A 267 -23.33 -15.52 1.42
CA ALA A 267 -22.59 -16.21 0.36
C ALA A 267 -23.45 -16.53 -0.88
N GLN A 268 -24.78 -16.62 -0.73
CA GLN A 268 -25.73 -16.89 -1.82
C GLN A 268 -26.23 -15.63 -2.52
N LEU A 269 -25.93 -14.45 -1.99
CA LEU A 269 -26.32 -13.18 -2.60
C LEU A 269 -25.41 -12.86 -3.81
N PRO A 270 -25.92 -12.12 -4.81
CA PRO A 270 -25.12 -11.67 -5.93
C PRO A 270 -23.98 -10.77 -5.45
N LEU A 271 -22.83 -10.85 -6.14
CA LEU A 271 -21.72 -9.94 -5.88
C LEU A 271 -22.13 -8.52 -6.34
N PRO A 272 -21.94 -7.48 -5.52
CA PRO A 272 -22.26 -6.10 -5.90
C PRO A 272 -21.34 -5.55 -7.00
N GLY A 273 -21.69 -4.40 -7.57
CA GLY A 273 -20.83 -3.69 -8.53
C GLY A 273 -19.64 -2.99 -7.85
N VAL A 274 -18.53 -2.81 -8.56
CA VAL A 274 -17.35 -2.11 -8.01
C VAL A 274 -17.66 -0.64 -7.77
N GLU A 275 -18.48 -0.05 -8.63
CA GLU A 275 -18.93 1.34 -8.59
C GLU A 275 -19.55 1.72 -7.25
N GLU A 276 -20.20 0.78 -6.54
CA GLU A 276 -20.80 0.98 -5.22
C GLU A 276 -19.78 1.35 -4.13
N PHE A 277 -18.49 1.05 -4.34
CA PHE A 277 -17.41 1.23 -3.36
C PHE A 277 -16.36 2.26 -3.79
N THR A 278 -16.69 3.13 -4.75
CA THR A 278 -15.76 4.14 -5.29
C THR A 278 -15.91 5.53 -4.67
N SER A 279 -17.01 5.76 -3.94
CA SER A 279 -17.40 7.06 -3.40
C SER A 279 -17.15 7.15 -1.88
N ASP A 280 -18.13 7.66 -1.14
CA ASP A 280 -18.01 7.90 0.30
C ASP A 280 -17.76 6.60 1.11
N PRO A 281 -17.06 6.71 2.25
CA PRO A 281 -16.88 5.60 3.19
C PRO A 281 -18.20 4.95 3.57
N THR A 282 -18.28 3.63 3.40
CA THR A 282 -19.49 2.86 3.66
C THR A 282 -19.19 1.77 4.68
N ALA A 283 -19.91 1.78 5.80
CA ALA A 283 -19.89 0.72 6.81
C ALA A 283 -18.46 0.27 7.20
N ILE A 284 -17.58 1.21 7.53
CA ILE A 284 -16.19 0.96 7.95
C ILE A 284 -16.06 0.14 9.24
N ASP A 285 -17.18 -0.15 9.92
CA ASP A 285 -17.28 -1.10 11.01
C ASP A 285 -17.32 -2.57 10.53
N ILE A 286 -17.61 -2.80 9.25
CA ILE A 286 -17.51 -4.09 8.56
C ILE A 286 -16.18 -4.14 7.81
N GLU A 287 -15.14 -4.47 8.57
CA GLU A 287 -13.75 -4.45 8.14
C GLU A 287 -12.95 -5.45 8.99
N TRP A 288 -11.64 -5.53 8.75
CA TRP A 288 -10.73 -6.28 9.60
C TRP A 288 -9.94 -5.33 10.49
N PHE A 289 -9.94 -5.61 11.80
CA PHE A 289 -9.38 -4.72 12.81
C PHE A 289 -8.11 -5.30 13.42
N PHE A 290 -7.03 -4.52 13.35
CA PHE A 290 -5.73 -4.89 13.93
C PHE A 290 -5.07 -3.68 14.60
N THR A 291 -4.30 -3.95 15.64
CA THR A 291 -3.36 -2.96 16.16
C THR A 291 -2.07 -2.96 15.33
N PRO A 292 -1.30 -1.85 15.34
CA PRO A 292 0.04 -1.84 14.78
C PRO A 292 0.97 -2.95 15.29
N ASP A 293 0.91 -3.28 16.59
CA ASP A 293 1.73 -4.37 17.16
C ASP A 293 1.36 -5.74 16.55
N GLU A 294 0.08 -5.99 16.30
CA GLU A 294 -0.38 -7.23 15.68
C GLU A 294 0.06 -7.34 14.22
N LEU A 295 -0.01 -6.24 13.47
CA LEU A 295 0.47 -6.18 12.10
C LEU A 295 1.98 -6.42 12.04
N CYS A 296 2.77 -5.86 12.95
CA CYS A 296 4.19 -6.15 13.02
C CYS A 296 4.51 -7.59 13.41
N SER A 297 3.73 -8.18 14.32
CA SER A 297 3.85 -9.61 14.67
C SER A 297 3.57 -10.51 13.46
N LEU A 298 2.49 -10.23 12.71
CA LEU A 298 2.14 -10.96 11.49
C LEU A 298 3.22 -10.78 10.41
N MET A 299 3.66 -9.55 10.16
CA MET A 299 4.73 -9.25 9.21
C MET A 299 6.01 -10.03 9.56
N ASN A 300 6.40 -10.04 10.84
CA ASN A 300 7.55 -10.79 11.31
C ASN A 300 7.39 -12.32 11.16
N THR A 301 6.15 -12.81 11.28
CA THR A 301 5.83 -14.24 11.10
C THR A 301 6.02 -14.68 9.65
N VAL A 302 5.76 -13.82 8.66
CA VAL A 302 5.78 -14.18 7.24
C VAL A 302 6.99 -13.64 6.47
N LYS A 303 7.86 -12.83 7.10
CA LYS A 303 8.96 -12.08 6.45
C LYS A 303 9.96 -12.94 5.66
N ASP A 304 10.12 -14.20 6.03
CA ASP A 304 11.03 -15.16 5.40
C ASP A 304 10.51 -15.68 4.06
N LEU A 305 9.20 -15.59 3.80
CA LEU A 305 8.61 -16.06 2.55
C LEU A 305 9.08 -15.17 1.37
N PRO A 306 9.64 -15.74 0.28
CA PRO A 306 10.12 -14.95 -0.86
C PRO A 306 9.01 -14.11 -1.52
N LEU A 307 7.77 -14.61 -1.51
CA LEU A 307 6.62 -13.91 -2.10
C LEU A 307 6.34 -12.54 -1.48
N MET A 308 6.79 -12.29 -0.24
CA MET A 308 6.61 -11.01 0.44
C MET A 308 7.39 -9.86 -0.19
N SER A 309 8.41 -10.17 -1.00
CA SER A 309 9.24 -9.18 -1.69
C SER A 309 8.87 -8.98 -3.17
N ILE A 310 7.83 -9.65 -3.68
CA ILE A 310 7.38 -9.47 -5.07
C ILE A 310 6.89 -8.02 -5.29
N ASN A 311 6.19 -7.46 -4.30
CA ASN A 311 5.78 -6.07 -4.30
C ASN A 311 6.39 -5.36 -3.08
N PRO A 312 7.38 -4.47 -3.26
CA PRO A 312 8.00 -3.72 -2.16
C PRO A 312 7.12 -2.56 -1.65
N GLY A 313 5.95 -2.34 -2.25
CA GLY A 313 5.02 -1.28 -1.89
C GLY A 313 5.46 0.09 -2.36
N ILE A 314 5.23 1.09 -1.51
CA ILE A 314 5.52 2.51 -1.77
C ILE A 314 6.93 2.92 -1.32
N SER A 315 7.60 2.12 -0.48
CA SER A 315 8.95 2.47 -0.02
C SER A 315 9.97 2.35 -1.16
N ASP A 316 10.88 3.33 -1.27
CA ASP A 316 12.03 3.20 -2.15
C ASP A 316 12.94 2.08 -1.63
N SER A 317 13.06 0.99 -2.39
CA SER A 317 13.91 -0.14 -2.05
C SER A 317 15.40 0.23 -2.04
N LYS A 318 15.80 1.37 -2.63
CA LYS A 318 17.19 1.82 -2.58
C LYS A 318 17.62 2.13 -1.14
N GLY A 319 18.76 1.56 -0.76
CA GLY A 319 19.35 1.71 0.58
C GLY A 319 19.04 0.55 1.51
N TRP A 320 17.99 -0.23 1.24
CA TRP A 320 17.60 -1.40 2.01
C TRP A 320 18.16 -2.68 1.38
N GLU A 321 18.53 -3.65 2.21
CA GLU A 321 18.87 -5.01 1.79
C GLU A 321 17.62 -5.76 1.33
N ARG A 322 16.51 -5.57 2.08
CA ARG A 322 15.22 -6.18 1.75
C ARG A 322 14.07 -5.29 2.18
N VAL A 323 13.05 -5.25 1.32
CA VAL A 323 11.76 -4.62 1.60
C VAL A 323 10.65 -5.66 1.39
N ILE A 324 9.70 -5.70 2.31
CA ILE A 324 8.46 -6.49 2.22
C ILE A 324 7.30 -5.59 2.58
N PHE A 325 6.15 -5.78 1.93
CA PHE A 325 5.04 -4.85 2.10
C PHE A 325 3.68 -5.55 2.01
N LYS A 326 2.74 -5.06 2.81
CA LYS A 326 1.32 -5.23 2.56
C LYS A 326 0.56 -4.00 3.05
N GLY A 327 -0.13 -3.33 2.15
CA GLY A 327 -1.10 -2.29 2.47
C GLY A 327 -2.54 -2.79 2.41
N GLY A 328 -3.47 -1.90 2.74
CA GLY A 328 -4.89 -2.10 2.54
C GLY A 328 -5.61 -0.76 2.45
N SER A 329 -6.62 -0.70 1.60
CA SER A 329 -7.41 0.52 1.44
C SER A 329 -8.84 0.22 1.04
N GLU A 330 -9.73 1.12 1.45
CA GLU A 330 -11.06 1.36 0.93
C GLU A 330 -11.44 2.81 1.27
N PRO A 331 -12.52 3.41 0.73
CA PRO A 331 -12.91 4.75 1.13
C PRO A 331 -13.04 4.89 2.66
N GLY A 332 -12.25 5.79 3.24
CA GLY A 332 -12.21 6.04 4.69
C GLY A 332 -11.27 5.13 5.48
N VAL A 333 -10.55 4.20 4.83
CA VAL A 333 -9.59 3.29 5.46
C VAL A 333 -8.30 3.23 4.64
N LEU A 334 -7.16 3.49 5.27
CA LEU A 334 -5.85 3.29 4.67
C LEU A 334 -4.88 2.70 5.67
N ASN A 335 -4.21 1.61 5.30
CA ASN A 335 -3.15 0.98 6.05
C ASN A 335 -1.92 0.76 5.17
N LEU A 336 -0.75 1.05 5.74
CA LEU A 336 0.55 0.80 5.15
C LEU A 336 1.41 0.06 6.18
N THR A 337 1.80 -1.18 5.85
CA THR A 337 2.67 -2.01 6.69
C THR A 337 3.88 -2.49 5.89
N THR A 338 5.07 -2.08 6.31
CA THR A 338 6.35 -2.39 5.65
C THR A 338 7.30 -3.05 6.62
N GLY A 339 7.91 -4.16 6.19
CA GLY A 339 9.09 -4.72 6.83
C GLY A 339 10.34 -4.31 6.06
N LEU A 340 11.36 -3.83 6.76
CA LEU A 340 12.61 -3.33 6.19
C LEU A 340 13.77 -4.09 6.81
N GLN A 341 14.79 -4.39 6.01
CA GLN A 341 16.08 -4.88 6.47
C GLN A 341 17.17 -3.95 5.94
N ALA A 342 17.90 -3.31 6.84
CA ALA A 342 19.08 -2.52 6.52
C ALA A 342 20.27 -3.44 6.18
N LYS A 343 21.27 -2.86 5.51
CA LYS A 343 22.49 -3.59 5.08
C LYS A 343 23.37 -4.07 6.24
N ASP A 344 23.25 -3.45 7.41
CA ASP A 344 23.91 -3.89 8.64
C ASP A 344 23.15 -5.02 9.37
N GLY A 345 22.02 -5.44 8.81
CA GLY A 345 21.16 -6.49 9.37
C GLY A 345 20.05 -5.97 10.29
N THR A 346 20.02 -4.69 10.62
CA THR A 346 18.94 -4.09 11.44
C THR A 346 17.59 -4.25 10.73
N GLN A 347 16.57 -4.67 11.46
CA GLN A 347 15.23 -4.88 10.91
C GLN A 347 14.23 -3.88 11.49
N TYR A 348 13.35 -3.36 10.64
CA TYR A 348 12.25 -2.50 11.06
C TYR A 348 10.91 -3.09 10.63
N CYS A 349 9.89 -2.87 11.45
CA CYS A 349 8.50 -2.93 11.02
C CYS A 349 7.89 -1.54 11.20
N VAL A 350 7.32 -1.01 10.11
CA VAL A 350 6.71 0.31 10.06
C VAL A 350 5.25 0.16 9.70
N VAL A 351 4.36 0.60 10.58
CA VAL A 351 2.90 0.57 10.38
C VAL A 351 2.35 1.98 10.51
N ALA A 352 1.46 2.36 9.60
CA ALA A 352 0.55 3.47 9.80
C ALA A 352 -0.84 3.08 9.32
N THR A 353 -1.87 3.40 10.10
CA THR A 353 -3.27 3.19 9.76
C THR A 353 -4.06 4.47 9.98
N TRP A 354 -4.96 4.79 9.05
CA TRP A 354 -5.85 5.94 9.10
C TRP A 354 -7.28 5.51 8.80
N ASN A 355 -8.21 5.84 9.70
CA ASN A 355 -9.65 5.69 9.46
C ASN A 355 -10.37 7.03 9.62
N HIS A 356 -11.31 7.31 8.73
CA HIS A 356 -12.18 8.47 8.78
C HIS A 356 -13.53 8.11 8.14
N ASP A 357 -14.61 8.74 8.61
CA ASP A 357 -15.93 8.73 7.98
C ASP A 357 -16.03 9.62 6.72
N GLN A 358 -14.91 10.20 6.26
CA GLN A 358 -14.80 10.94 5.01
C GLN A 358 -13.67 10.36 4.13
N ILE A 359 -13.67 10.74 2.84
CA ILE A 359 -12.61 10.39 1.90
C ILE A 359 -11.26 10.90 2.45
N LEU A 360 -10.25 10.04 2.38
CA LEU A 360 -8.92 10.32 2.89
C LEU A 360 -8.07 11.12 1.88
N ASP A 361 -7.15 11.93 2.39
CA ASP A 361 -6.06 12.49 1.59
C ASP A 361 -4.91 11.48 1.52
N ASP A 362 -5.09 10.45 0.69
CA ASP A 362 -4.14 9.35 0.53
C ASP A 362 -2.72 9.86 0.22
N LYS A 363 -2.62 10.92 -0.59
CA LYS A 363 -1.32 11.51 -0.99
C LYS A 363 -0.58 12.04 0.24
N ARG A 364 -1.26 12.82 1.09
CA ARG A 364 -0.65 13.34 2.32
C ARG A 364 -0.23 12.21 3.27
N PHE A 365 -1.06 11.19 3.43
CA PHE A 365 -0.74 10.05 4.31
C PHE A 365 0.45 9.24 3.81
N VAL A 366 0.45 8.89 2.51
CA VAL A 366 1.53 8.16 1.84
C VAL A 366 2.84 8.95 1.89
N SER A 367 2.80 10.26 1.63
CA SER A 367 3.95 11.15 1.74
C SER A 367 4.56 11.16 3.13
N LEU A 368 3.73 11.31 4.18
CA LEU A 368 4.18 11.24 5.57
C LEU A 368 4.82 9.90 5.91
N TYR A 369 4.22 8.81 5.44
CA TYR A 369 4.70 7.46 5.69
C TYR A 369 6.07 7.21 5.04
N GLU A 370 6.24 7.60 3.79
CA GLU A 370 7.50 7.42 3.05
C GLU A 370 8.62 8.29 3.65
N SER A 371 8.34 9.57 3.96
CA SER A 371 9.30 10.44 4.63
C SER A 371 9.68 9.92 6.02
N MET A 372 8.76 9.27 6.74
CA MET A 372 9.06 8.62 8.02
C MET A 372 9.97 7.40 7.86
N ILE A 373 9.83 6.62 6.78
CA ILE A 373 10.75 5.51 6.46
C ILE A 373 12.14 6.04 6.09
N ASP A 374 12.23 7.14 5.35
CA ASP A 374 13.51 7.71 4.93
C ASP A 374 14.37 8.18 6.14
N LEU A 375 13.74 8.54 7.26
CA LEU A 375 14.42 8.87 8.52
C LEU A 375 15.08 7.66 9.23
N LEU A 376 14.87 6.44 8.74
CA LEU A 376 15.47 5.21 9.27
C LEU A 376 16.74 4.77 8.52
N LYS A 377 17.10 5.48 7.45
CA LYS A 377 18.25 5.15 6.59
C LYS A 377 19.59 5.59 7.18
#